data_AF-A0A3A1QYB9-F1
#
_entry.id   AF-A0A3A1QYB9-F1
#
_cell.length_a   1.000
_cell.length_b   1.000
_cell.length_c   1.000
_cell.angle_alpha   90.00
_cell.angle_beta   90.00
_cell.angle_gamma   90.00
#
_symmetry.space_group_name_H-M   'P 1'
#
loop_
_entity.id
_entity.type
_entity.pdbx_description
1 polymer ?
#
loop_
_entity_poly.entity_id
_entity_poly.type
_entity_poly.pdbx_seq_one_letter_code
_entity_poly.pdbx_strand_id
1 'polypeptide(L)'
;MKSIKLPTLLGGPIIRRADTHQVTIWLATSQPLEIKGKVFKVTNGRETETNEYEMLDSYTKTDTIRAGSRLFIHLLSISPHTGTFPAGTLIGYNLSFADGNTCGIKRIRC
;
A
#
# COMPACT_ATOMS: atom_id res chain seq x y z
N MET A 1 -17.23 8.12 -31.10
CA MET A 1 -17.17 8.42 -29.65
C MET A 1 -15.73 8.29 -29.20
N LYS A 2 -15.17 9.30 -28.53
CA LYS A 2 -13.76 9.30 -28.09
C LYS A 2 -13.64 8.33 -26.90
N SER A 3 -12.82 7.29 -27.03
CA SER A 3 -12.55 6.37 -25.92
C SER A 3 -11.75 7.11 -24.85
N ILE A 4 -12.36 7.38 -23.69
CA ILE A 4 -11.66 7.96 -22.54
C ILE A 4 -10.86 6.84 -21.89
N LYS A 5 -9.52 6.96 -21.94
CA LYS A 5 -8.60 6.07 -21.23
C LYS A 5 -8.49 6.56 -19.79
N LEU A 6 -9.01 5.77 -18.85
CA LEU A 6 -8.89 6.06 -17.42
C LEU A 6 -7.48 5.72 -16.92
N PRO A 7 -6.93 6.48 -15.95
CA PRO A 7 -5.70 6.08 -15.27
C PRO A 7 -5.95 4.80 -14.45
N THR A 8 -4.89 4.03 -14.21
CA THR A 8 -4.97 2.80 -13.40
C THR A 8 -5.39 3.09 -11.96
N LEU A 9 -4.79 4.12 -11.33
CA LEU A 9 -5.19 4.60 -10.01
C LEU A 9 -6.21 5.72 -10.18
N LEU A 10 -7.40 5.54 -9.61
CA LEU A 10 -8.49 6.50 -9.64
C LEU A 10 -8.54 7.36 -8.36
N GLY A 11 -8.02 6.86 -7.24
CA GLY A 11 -7.96 7.59 -5.98
C GLY A 11 -7.16 6.88 -4.89
N GLY A 12 -6.72 7.64 -3.88
CA GLY A 12 -5.81 7.20 -2.82
C GLY A 12 -4.34 7.20 -3.23
N PRO A 13 -3.45 6.55 -2.47
CA PRO A 13 -3.69 5.77 -1.25
C PRO A 13 -4.05 6.65 -0.03
N ILE A 14 -5.00 6.21 0.79
CA ILE A 14 -5.41 6.89 2.02
C ILE A 14 -5.19 5.95 3.19
N ILE A 15 -4.39 6.37 4.17
CA ILE A 15 -4.27 5.67 5.45
C ILE A 15 -5.56 5.88 6.25
N ARG A 16 -6.30 4.80 6.51
CA ARG A 16 -7.58 4.86 7.24
C ARG A 16 -7.40 4.57 8.74
N ARG A 17 -6.42 3.75 9.08
CA ARG A 17 -6.03 3.34 10.44
C ARG A 17 -4.54 3.05 10.44
N ALA A 18 -3.84 3.49 11.48
CA ALA A 18 -2.46 3.12 11.76
C ALA A 18 -2.30 3.00 13.27
N ASP A 19 -2.16 1.77 13.75
CA ASP A 19 -1.82 1.48 15.13
C ASP A 19 -0.78 0.34 15.20
N THR A 20 -0.43 -0.07 16.41
CA THR A 20 0.59 -1.09 16.66
C THR A 20 0.20 -2.48 16.16
N HIS A 21 -1.07 -2.76 15.87
CA HIS A 21 -1.54 -4.06 15.41
C HIS A 21 -1.78 -4.08 13.91
N GLN A 22 -2.14 -2.94 13.31
CA GLN A 22 -2.50 -2.90 11.91
C GLN A 22 -2.38 -1.51 11.28
N VAL A 23 -1.96 -1.51 10.01
CA VAL A 23 -2.11 -0.37 9.10
C VAL A 23 -3.16 -0.72 8.05
N THR A 24 -4.15 0.15 7.86
CA THR A 24 -5.16 -0.02 6.82
C THR A 24 -5.08 1.09 5.77
N ILE A 25 -5.11 0.70 4.51
CA ILE A 25 -4.93 1.59 3.37
C ILE A 25 -6.07 1.38 2.38
N TRP A 26 -6.74 2.46 2.01
CA TRP A 26 -7.76 2.47 0.97
C TRP A 26 -7.20 3.04 -0.33
N LEU A 27 -7.57 2.41 -1.46
CA LEU A 27 -7.33 2.97 -2.78
C LEU A 27 -8.35 2.48 -3.80
N ALA A 28 -8.54 3.26 -4.86
CA ALA A 28 -9.46 2.97 -5.94
C ALA A 28 -8.69 2.84 -7.27
N THR A 29 -9.03 1.82 -8.05
CA THR A 29 -8.37 1.52 -9.33
C THR A 29 -9.41 1.32 -10.44
N SER A 30 -9.00 1.52 -11.69
CA SER A 30 -9.90 1.39 -12.85
C SER A 30 -10.05 -0.03 -13.39
N GLN A 31 -9.23 -0.95 -12.88
CA GLN A 31 -9.15 -2.35 -13.29
C GLN A 31 -8.83 -3.21 -12.06
N PRO A 32 -9.19 -4.51 -12.03
CA PRO A 32 -8.85 -5.36 -10.90
C PRO A 32 -7.32 -5.49 -10.81
N LEU A 33 -6.76 -5.29 -9.62
CA LEU A 33 -5.34 -5.43 -9.33
C LEU A 33 -5.14 -6.24 -8.06
N GLU A 34 -4.09 -7.06 -8.07
CA GLU A 34 -3.54 -7.60 -6.84
C GLU A 34 -2.60 -6.57 -6.23
N ILE A 35 -2.83 -6.24 -4.97
CA ILE A 35 -2.09 -5.20 -4.26
C ILE A 35 -1.54 -5.78 -2.97
N LYS A 36 -0.24 -5.62 -2.77
CA LYS A 36 0.47 -6.01 -1.55
C LYS A 36 1.13 -4.79 -0.93
N GLY A 37 1.06 -4.70 0.39
CA GLY A 37 1.72 -3.67 1.18
C GLY A 37 2.96 -4.22 1.87
N LYS A 38 3.99 -3.38 1.99
CA LYS A 38 5.13 -3.59 2.87
C LYS A 38 5.31 -2.36 3.73
N VAL A 39 5.59 -2.56 5.01
CA VAL A 39 5.86 -1.48 5.97
C VAL A 39 7.34 -1.46 6.35
N PHE A 40 7.85 -0.27 6.63
CA PHE A 40 9.26 -0.04 6.92
C PHE A 40 9.36 0.88 8.14
N LYS A 41 10.21 0.52 9.09
CA LYS A 41 10.62 1.45 10.13
C LYS A 41 11.63 2.42 9.53
N VAL A 42 11.39 3.71 9.75
CA VAL A 42 12.27 4.77 9.28
C VAL A 42 13.08 5.28 10.47
N THR A 43 14.41 5.20 10.36
CA THR A 43 15.33 5.76 11.35
C THR A 43 16.13 6.87 10.69
N ASN A 44 16.09 8.07 11.27
CA ASN A 44 16.92 9.16 10.79
C ASN A 44 18.36 8.91 11.27
N GLY A 45 19.29 8.73 10.32
CA GLY A 45 20.71 8.77 10.64
C GLY A 45 21.05 10.15 11.19
N ARG A 46 21.42 10.25 12.46
CA ARG A 46 21.87 11.54 13.04
C ARG A 46 23.23 11.98 12.48
N GLU A 47 23.99 11.04 11.91
CA GLU A 47 25.36 11.26 11.43
C GLU A 47 25.48 11.23 9.90
N THR A 48 24.55 10.56 9.21
CA THR A 48 24.47 10.49 7.76
C THR A 48 23.13 11.12 7.35
N GLU A 49 23.11 12.10 6.45
CA GLU A 49 21.89 12.77 5.95
C GLU A 49 20.88 11.82 5.23
N THR A 50 21.07 10.51 5.34
CA THR A 50 20.26 9.46 4.72
C THR A 50 19.39 8.75 5.75
N ASN A 51 18.11 8.61 5.45
CA ASN A 51 17.20 7.79 6.24
C ASN A 51 17.48 6.30 6.01
N GLU A 52 17.51 5.53 7.10
CA GLU A 52 17.57 4.07 7.06
C GLU A 52 16.15 3.49 7.08
N TYR A 53 15.91 2.48 6.23
CA TYR A 53 14.63 1.81 6.09
C TYR A 53 14.77 0.33 6.42
N GLU A 54 14.21 -0.08 7.56
CA GLU A 54 14.17 -1.47 7.98
C GLU A 54 12.79 -2.05 7.64
N MET A 55 12.73 -3.08 6.81
CA MET A 55 11.47 -3.74 6.47
C MET A 55 10.92 -4.48 7.70
N LEU A 56 9.67 -4.20 8.07
CA LEU A 56 9.01 -4.92 9.15
C LEU A 56 8.30 -6.15 8.60
N ASP A 57 8.53 -7.29 9.25
CA ASP A 57 7.94 -8.56 8.87
C ASP A 57 6.41 -8.53 9.06
N SER A 58 5.68 -8.60 7.95
CA SER A 58 4.25 -8.34 7.89
C SER A 58 3.57 -9.07 6.73
N TYR A 59 2.27 -9.31 6.87
CA TYR A 59 1.42 -9.83 5.81
C TYR A 59 0.35 -8.81 5.43
N THR A 60 -0.12 -8.90 4.18
CA THR A 60 -1.22 -8.08 3.66
C THR A 60 -2.42 -8.96 3.34
N LYS A 61 -3.56 -8.64 3.96
CA LYS A 61 -4.88 -9.06 3.50
C LYS A 61 -5.48 -7.92 2.67
N THR A 62 -6.03 -8.25 1.49
CA THR A 62 -6.64 -7.27 0.59
C THR A 62 -8.08 -7.66 0.31
N ASP A 63 -9.01 -6.83 0.76
CA ASP A 63 -10.43 -6.97 0.46
C ASP A 63 -10.78 -6.00 -0.67
N THR A 64 -11.47 -6.48 -1.72
CA THR A 64 -11.79 -5.66 -2.90
C THR A 64 -13.28 -5.71 -3.20
N ILE A 65 -13.88 -4.54 -3.40
CA ILE A 65 -15.25 -4.42 -3.90
C ILE A 65 -15.24 -3.77 -5.29
N ARG A 66 -16.08 -4.30 -6.20
CA ARG A 66 -16.31 -3.67 -7.50
C ARG A 66 -17.52 -2.74 -7.39
N ALA A 67 -17.28 -1.43 -7.48
CA ALA A 67 -18.31 -0.39 -7.37
C ALA A 67 -18.68 0.23 -8.73
N GLY A 68 -18.33 -0.44 -9.83
CA GLY A 68 -18.66 -0.01 -11.19
C GLY A 68 -17.97 -0.85 -12.25
N SER A 69 -18.21 -0.53 -13.53
CA SER A 69 -17.60 -1.29 -14.64
C SER A 69 -16.08 -1.19 -14.62
N ARG A 70 -15.55 -0.02 -14.24
CA ARG A 70 -14.13 0.34 -14.14
C ARG A 70 -13.80 1.01 -12.81
N LEU A 71 -14.39 0.54 -11.70
CA LEU A 71 -14.12 1.05 -10.36
C LEU A 71 -14.00 -0.11 -9.38
N PHE A 72 -12.80 -0.30 -8.86
CA PHE A 72 -12.44 -1.32 -7.88
C PHE A 72 -11.87 -0.61 -6.66
N ILE A 73 -12.50 -0.81 -5.51
CA ILE A 73 -12.07 -0.20 -4.25
C ILE A 73 -11.42 -1.30 -3.42
N HIS A 74 -10.19 -1.04 -2.99
CA HIS A 74 -9.35 -1.97 -2.26
C HIS A 74 -9.12 -1.46 -0.84
N LEU A 75 -9.30 -2.35 0.12
CA LEU A 75 -8.92 -2.18 1.51
C LEU A 75 -7.79 -3.15 1.83
N LEU A 76 -6.58 -2.60 2.01
CA LEU A 76 -5.43 -3.36 2.44
C LEU A 76 -5.32 -3.28 3.95
N SER A 77 -5.21 -4.44 4.59
CA SER A 77 -4.92 -4.60 6.00
C SER A 77 -3.54 -5.23 6.15
N ILE A 78 -2.57 -4.44 6.58
CA ILE A 78 -1.18 -4.85 6.79
C ILE A 78 -0.98 -5.06 8.29
N SER A 79 -0.63 -6.27 8.69
CA SER A 79 -0.44 -6.63 10.11
C SER A 79 0.91 -7.34 10.28
N PRO A 80 1.58 -7.20 11.44
CA PRO A 80 2.84 -7.89 11.68
C PRO A 80 2.60 -9.40 11.73
N HIS A 81 3.58 -10.21 11.28
CA HIS A 81 3.48 -11.67 11.44
C HIS A 81 3.58 -12.08 12.92
N THR A 82 4.41 -11.37 13.70
CA THR A 82 4.63 -11.62 15.12
C THR A 82 4.69 -10.30 15.90
N GLY A 83 4.23 -10.31 17.15
CA GLY A 83 4.27 -9.13 18.01
C GLY A 83 3.42 -7.97 17.51
N THR A 84 3.95 -6.75 17.59
CA THR A 84 3.30 -5.50 17.21
C THR A 84 4.27 -4.57 16.49
N PHE A 85 3.76 -3.70 15.62
CA PHE A 85 4.52 -2.58 15.09
C PHE A 85 4.98 -1.63 16.21
N PRO A 86 6.14 -0.96 16.05
CA PRO A 86 6.67 -0.06 17.06
C PRO A 86 5.79 1.18 17.22
N ALA A 87 5.45 1.51 18.46
CA ALA A 87 4.74 2.74 18.80
C ALA A 87 5.67 3.96 18.73
N GLY A 88 5.10 5.13 18.44
CA GLY A 88 5.84 6.41 18.45
C GLY A 88 6.98 6.50 17.44
N THR A 89 7.01 5.62 16.45
CA THR A 89 8.08 5.54 15.43
C THR A 89 7.50 5.85 14.06
N LEU A 90 8.27 6.53 13.21
CA LEU A 90 7.89 6.77 11.84
C LEU A 90 7.91 5.45 11.05
N ILE A 91 6.77 5.10 10.47
CA ILE A 91 6.61 3.94 9.60
C ILE A 91 6.32 4.43 8.18
N GLY A 92 7.17 4.05 7.24
CA GLY A 92 6.93 4.19 5.81
C GLY A 92 6.23 2.97 5.22
N TYR A 93 5.69 3.10 4.02
CA TYR A 93 5.06 1.98 3.33
C TYR A 93 5.34 1.98 1.83
N ASN A 94 5.32 0.77 1.26
CA ASN A 94 5.33 0.54 -0.17
C ASN A 94 4.13 -0.30 -0.58
N LEU A 95 3.41 0.16 -1.61
CA LEU A 95 2.39 -0.63 -2.28
C LEU A 95 2.95 -1.16 -3.59
N SER A 96 2.85 -2.47 -3.81
CA SER A 96 3.16 -3.11 -5.09
C SER A 96 1.90 -3.60 -5.75
N PHE A 97 1.77 -3.32 -7.04
CA PHE A 97 0.62 -3.69 -7.86
C PHE A 97 1.06 -4.75 -8.87
N ALA A 98 0.28 -5.82 -8.98
CA ALA A 98 0.37 -6.80 -10.04
C ALA A 98 -0.95 -6.82 -10.81
N ASP A 99 -0.87 -6.81 -12.14
CA ASP A 99 -1.97 -7.20 -13.00
C ASP A 99 -1.68 -8.60 -13.57
N GLY A 100 -2.71 -9.39 -13.83
CA GLY A 100 -2.54 -10.71 -14.44
C GLY A 100 -1.98 -10.66 -15.88
N ASN A 101 -1.81 -9.47 -16.45
CA ASN A 101 -1.51 -9.25 -17.87
C ASN A 101 -0.17 -8.55 -18.16
N THR A 102 0.49 -7.91 -17.19
CA THR A 102 1.81 -7.28 -17.40
C THR A 102 2.81 -7.67 -16.32
N CYS A 103 4.02 -8.03 -16.76
CA CYS A 103 5.13 -8.40 -15.89
C CYS A 103 5.75 -7.19 -15.12
N GLY A 104 5.03 -6.06 -15.01
CA GLY A 104 5.55 -4.80 -14.47
C GLY A 104 5.01 -4.46 -13.09
N ILE A 105 5.87 -4.44 -12.07
CA ILE A 105 5.50 -4.02 -10.71
C ILE A 105 5.48 -2.49 -10.65
N LYS A 106 4.27 -1.90 -10.54
CA LYS A 106 4.13 -0.47 -10.19
C LYS A 106 4.29 -0.30 -8.68
N ARG A 107 4.85 0.83 -8.22
CA ARG A 107 5.07 1.09 -6.78
C ARG A 107 4.67 2.51 -6.38
N ILE A 108 4.06 2.63 -5.20
CA ILE A 108 3.90 3.89 -4.47
C ILE A 108 4.73 3.79 -3.20
N ARG A 109 5.52 4.83 -2.90
CA ARG A 109 6.38 4.93 -1.71
C ARG A 109 6.03 6.20 -0.95
N CYS A 110 5.83 6.09 0.37
CA CYS A 110 5.63 7.23 1.27
C CYS A 110 6.26 6.93 2.63
#